data_AF-A0AAJ8KH70-F1
#
_entry.id   AF-A0AAJ8KH70-F1
#
_cell.length_a   1.000
_cell.length_b   1.000
_cell.length_c   1.000
_cell.angle_alpha   90.00
_cell.angle_beta   90.00
_cell.angle_gamma   90.00
#
_symmetry.space_group_name_H-M   'P 1'
#
loop_
_entity.id
_entity.type
_entity.pdbx_description
1 polymer ?
#
loop_
_entity_poly.entity_id
_entity_poly.type
_entity_poly.pdbx_seq_one_letter_code
_entity_poly.pdbx_strand_id
1 'polypeptide(L)'
;MSRKTTDFDRPYPQVSLGKLVAIGLTAGFLGVAVMTAGEKVEQALTKRPNSEVPGLTLARLIGRSDGEKGKLNLVMHYGQGALLGVVRAFMATHGMRGPFVDFILTGMRLSVDQTLENWVGSGALPWTWPVSEQVIDILHKGVFAFATGYICDIWLQ
;
A
#
# COMPACT_ATOMS: atom_id res chain seq x y z
N MET A 1 -22.31 -5.80 -7.65
CA MET A 1 -21.08 -6.28 -8.33
C MET A 1 -20.32 -7.18 -7.38
N SER A 2 -20.02 -8.43 -7.75
CA SER A 2 -19.40 -9.41 -6.86
C SER A 2 -17.88 -9.26 -6.83
N ARG A 3 -17.30 -9.00 -5.65
CA ARG A 3 -15.84 -9.08 -5.38
C ARG A 3 -15.42 -10.46 -4.89
N LYS A 4 -16.15 -11.51 -5.25
CA LYS A 4 -15.80 -12.87 -4.85
C LYS A 4 -14.54 -13.32 -5.60
N THR A 5 -13.62 -13.93 -4.87
CA THR A 5 -12.40 -14.54 -5.43
C THR A 5 -12.73 -15.79 -6.26
N THR A 6 -13.85 -16.46 -5.94
CA THR A 6 -14.25 -17.77 -6.51
C THR A 6 -15.40 -17.62 -7.50
N ASP A 7 -15.23 -16.78 -8.51
CA ASP A 7 -16.19 -16.65 -9.62
C ASP A 7 -15.58 -17.32 -10.85
N PHE A 8 -15.68 -18.65 -10.91
CA PHE A 8 -14.98 -19.49 -11.90
C PHE A 8 -15.49 -19.30 -13.33
N ASP A 9 -16.73 -18.82 -13.47
CA ASP A 9 -17.37 -18.59 -14.77
C ASP A 9 -17.02 -17.21 -15.35
N ARG A 10 -16.31 -16.38 -14.58
CA ARG A 10 -15.94 -15.03 -15.00
C ARG A 10 -14.74 -15.06 -15.94
N PRO A 11 -14.83 -14.48 -17.16
CA PRO A 11 -13.69 -14.42 -18.06
C PRO A 11 -12.57 -13.54 -17.49
N TYR A 12 -11.32 -13.88 -17.81
CA TYR A 12 -10.18 -13.04 -17.47
C TYR A 12 -10.18 -11.77 -18.35
N PRO A 13 -10.09 -10.57 -17.75
CA PRO A 13 -10.03 -9.32 -18.48
C PRO A 13 -8.84 -9.30 -19.45
N GLN A 14 -9.11 -9.11 -20.73
CA GLN A 14 -8.08 -8.93 -21.75
C GLN A 14 -7.72 -7.44 -21.83
N VAL A 15 -6.64 -7.05 -21.17
CA VAL A 15 -6.13 -5.66 -21.17
C VAL A 15 -4.69 -5.62 -21.67
N SER A 16 -4.35 -4.56 -22.39
CA SER A 16 -2.96 -4.32 -22.77
C SER A 16 -2.09 -4.03 -21.54
N LEU A 17 -0.79 -4.31 -21.64
CA LEU A 17 0.17 -4.01 -20.57
C LEU A 17 0.12 -2.53 -20.15
N GLY A 18 0.06 -1.61 -21.12
CA GLY A 18 -0.04 -0.18 -20.83
C GLY A 18 -1.29 0.18 -20.02
N LYS A 19 -2.45 -0.41 -20.35
CA LYS A 19 -3.70 -0.19 -19.60
C LYS A 19 -3.63 -0.78 -18.20
N LEU A 20 -3.06 -1.98 -18.05
CA LEU A 20 -2.83 -2.63 -16.75
C LEU A 20 -1.97 -1.74 -15.85
N VAL A 21 -0.84 -1.27 -16.37
CA VAL A 21 0.09 -0.40 -15.64
C VAL A 21 -0.61 0.91 -15.25
N ALA A 22 -1.30 1.56 -16.19
CA ALA A 22 -2.01 2.81 -15.90
C ALA A 22 -3.07 2.63 -14.79
N ILE A 23 -3.91 1.60 -14.90
CA ILE A 23 -4.92 1.27 -13.88
C ILE A 23 -4.25 1.00 -12.54
N GLY A 24 -3.20 0.20 -12.52
CA GLY A 24 -2.50 -0.17 -11.30
C GLY A 24 -1.85 1.01 -10.60
N LEU A 25 -1.13 1.86 -11.35
CA LEU A 25 -0.54 3.08 -10.82
C LEU A 25 -1.63 3.97 -10.21
N THR A 26 -2.70 4.26 -10.97
CA THR A 26 -3.79 5.12 -10.49
C THR A 26 -4.50 4.53 -9.26
N ALA A 27 -4.79 3.23 -9.26
CA ALA A 27 -5.40 2.56 -8.12
C ALA A 27 -4.49 2.64 -6.88
N GLY A 28 -3.18 2.45 -7.05
CA GLY A 28 -2.20 2.59 -5.99
C GLY A 28 -2.11 4.01 -5.43
N PHE A 29 -2.10 5.02 -6.30
CA PHE A 29 -2.15 6.44 -5.90
C PHE A 29 -3.41 6.74 -5.07
N LEU A 30 -4.58 6.32 -5.55
CA LEU A 30 -5.84 6.54 -4.86
C LEU A 30 -5.90 5.77 -3.53
N GLY A 31 -5.36 4.55 -3.49
CA GLY A 31 -5.24 3.77 -2.26
C GLY A 31 -4.39 4.47 -1.20
N VAL A 32 -3.26 5.05 -1.60
CA VAL A 32 -2.42 5.85 -0.68
C VAL A 32 -3.16 7.09 -0.21
N ALA A 33 -3.86 7.80 -1.09
CA ALA A 33 -4.64 8.98 -0.70
C ALA A 33 -5.72 8.64 0.34
N VAL A 34 -6.43 7.52 0.17
CA VAL A 34 -7.43 7.04 1.14
C VAL A 34 -6.77 6.65 2.47
N MET A 35 -5.66 5.92 2.43
CA MET A 35 -4.89 5.56 3.63
C MET A 35 -4.43 6.81 4.38
N THR A 36 -3.80 7.76 3.69
CA THR A 36 -3.30 9.00 4.29
C THR A 36 -4.43 9.84 4.88
N ALA A 37 -5.59 9.90 4.23
CA ALA A 37 -6.75 10.57 4.83
C ALA A 37 -7.17 9.89 6.14
N GLY A 38 -7.20 8.56 6.17
CA GLY A 38 -7.44 7.77 7.39
C GLY A 38 -6.41 8.05 8.50
N GLU A 39 -5.13 8.07 8.15
CA GLU A 39 -4.04 8.40 9.07
C GLU A 39 -4.21 9.80 9.66
N LYS A 40 -4.60 10.79 8.84
CA LYS A 40 -4.82 12.16 9.32
C LYS A 40 -6.00 12.26 10.27
N VAL A 41 -7.07 11.52 10.01
CA VAL A 41 -8.23 11.43 10.93
C VAL A 41 -7.81 10.76 12.24
N GLU A 42 -7.12 9.62 12.17
CA GLU A 42 -6.58 8.92 13.35
C GLU A 42 -5.69 9.85 14.18
N GLN A 43 -4.68 10.46 13.57
CA GLN A 43 -3.74 11.39 14.22
C GLN A 43 -4.46 12.60 14.84
N ALA A 44 -5.51 13.12 14.19
CA ALA A 44 -6.28 14.23 14.74
C ALA A 44 -7.03 13.85 16.03
N LEU A 45 -7.48 12.59 16.13
CA LEU A 45 -8.20 12.06 17.29
C LEU A 45 -7.24 11.62 18.40
N THR A 46 -6.17 10.89 18.06
CA THR A 46 -5.22 10.32 19.02
C THR A 46 -4.10 11.27 19.43
N LYS A 47 -3.94 12.39 18.70
CA LYS A 47 -2.82 13.34 18.81
C LYS A 47 -1.45 12.70 18.55
N ARG A 48 -1.42 11.54 17.89
CA ARG A 48 -0.17 10.88 17.49
C ARG A 48 0.55 11.72 16.42
N PRO A 49 1.88 11.87 16.49
CA PRO A 49 2.65 12.53 15.44
C PRO A 49 2.71 11.70 14.15
N ASN A 50 3.15 12.34 13.06
CA ASN A 50 3.44 11.62 11.81
C ASN A 50 4.53 10.56 12.02
N SER A 51 4.43 9.44 11.29
CA SER A 51 5.58 8.56 11.11
C SER A 51 6.46 9.14 10.00
N GLU A 52 7.73 9.33 10.30
CA GLU A 52 8.76 9.81 9.35
C GLU A 52 9.68 8.66 8.89
N VAL A 53 9.43 7.43 9.35
CA VAL A 53 10.22 6.24 9.00
C VAL A 53 10.24 5.98 7.49
N PRO A 54 9.11 6.09 6.74
CA PRO A 54 9.15 5.90 5.29
C PRO A 54 10.01 6.96 4.58
N GLY A 55 9.88 8.23 4.97
CA GLY A 55 10.70 9.32 4.45
C GLY A 55 12.19 9.14 4.76
N LEU A 56 12.52 8.68 5.96
CA LEU A 56 13.88 8.34 6.38
C LEU A 56 14.43 7.17 5.57
N THR A 57 13.61 6.14 5.35
CA THR A 57 13.96 4.98 4.52
C THR A 57 14.33 5.41 3.12
N LEU A 58 13.48 6.23 2.49
CA LEU A 58 13.75 6.73 1.15
C LEU A 58 15.01 7.60 1.14
N ALA A 59 15.18 8.52 2.09
CA ALA A 59 16.37 9.35 2.18
C ALA A 59 17.64 8.50 2.14
N ARG A 60 17.70 7.43 2.94
CA ARG A 60 18.87 6.53 2.99
C ARG A 60 19.03 5.68 1.73
N LEU A 61 17.93 5.17 1.15
CA LEU A 61 17.97 4.40 -0.10
C LEU A 61 18.57 5.20 -1.26
N ILE A 62 18.32 6.51 -1.31
CA ILE A 62 18.81 7.38 -2.38
C ILE A 62 20.00 8.27 -1.96
N GLY A 63 20.65 7.96 -0.83
CA GLY A 63 21.87 8.65 -0.37
C GLY A 63 21.67 10.13 0.00
N ARG A 64 20.48 10.50 0.48
CA ARG A 64 20.12 11.85 0.97
C ARG A 64 20.24 11.94 2.48
N SER A 65 20.24 13.18 2.99
CA SER A 65 20.30 13.44 4.43
C SER A 65 19.01 13.00 5.15
N ASP A 66 19.14 12.44 6.35
CA ASP A 66 18.03 12.16 7.28
C ASP A 66 17.17 13.40 7.61
N GLY A 67 17.70 14.61 7.37
CA GLY A 67 16.94 15.87 7.46
C GLY A 67 15.87 16.04 6.38
N GLU A 68 15.95 15.30 5.28
CA GLU A 68 15.00 15.38 4.16
C GLU A 68 13.76 14.46 4.32
N LYS A 69 13.71 13.64 5.38
CA LYS A 69 12.65 12.65 5.60
C LYS A 69 11.23 13.20 5.42
N GLY A 70 10.93 14.38 5.94
CA GLY A 70 9.59 14.98 5.80
C GLY A 70 9.18 15.27 4.36
N LYS A 71 10.13 15.69 3.51
CA LYS A 71 9.88 15.92 2.07
C LYS A 71 9.72 14.60 1.31
N LEU A 72 10.46 13.58 1.74
CA LEU A 72 10.51 12.28 1.09
C LEU A 72 9.41 11.32 1.58
N ASN A 73 8.72 11.63 2.67
CA ASN A 73 7.74 10.74 3.29
C ASN A 73 6.57 10.41 2.35
N LEU A 74 5.95 11.43 1.75
CA LEU A 74 4.87 11.22 0.78
C LEU A 74 5.39 10.53 -0.48
N VAL A 75 6.61 10.86 -0.94
CA VAL A 75 7.20 10.24 -2.13
C VAL A 75 7.34 8.74 -1.92
N MET A 76 7.81 8.30 -0.75
CA MET A 76 7.94 6.89 -0.41
C MET A 76 6.58 6.19 -0.39
N HIS A 77 5.59 6.76 0.32
CA HIS A 77 4.25 6.19 0.40
C HIS A 77 3.61 6.01 -0.98
N TYR A 78 3.60 7.07 -1.79
CA TYR A 78 3.01 7.06 -3.13
C TYR A 78 3.80 6.17 -4.10
N GLY A 79 5.13 6.19 -4.05
CA GLY A 79 5.97 5.34 -4.90
C GLY A 79 5.70 3.85 -4.66
N GLN A 80 5.75 3.42 -3.40
CA GLN A 80 5.44 2.04 -3.04
C GLN A 80 3.97 1.68 -3.33
N GLY A 81 3.05 2.61 -3.06
CA GLY A 81 1.63 2.41 -3.33
C GLY A 81 1.33 2.21 -4.81
N ALA A 82 1.94 3.02 -5.67
CA ALA A 82 1.81 2.91 -7.13
C ALA A 82 2.36 1.57 -7.64
N LEU A 83 3.55 1.16 -7.18
CA LEU A 83 4.15 -0.13 -7.57
C LEU A 83 3.28 -1.32 -7.13
N LEU A 84 2.81 -1.33 -5.88
CA LEU A 84 1.90 -2.38 -5.39
C LEU A 84 0.52 -2.32 -6.06
N GLY A 85 0.07 -1.15 -6.50
CA GLY A 85 -1.13 -1.01 -7.32
C GLY A 85 -1.02 -1.72 -8.66
N VAL A 86 0.14 -1.66 -9.32
CA VAL A 86 0.42 -2.45 -10.54
C VAL A 86 0.38 -3.94 -10.26
N VAL A 87 0.96 -4.39 -9.14
CA VAL A 87 0.85 -5.80 -8.71
C VAL A 87 -0.61 -6.18 -8.50
N ARG A 88 -1.40 -5.34 -7.83
CA ARG A 88 -2.82 -5.61 -7.57
C ARG A 88 -3.67 -5.62 -8.85
N ALA A 89 -3.35 -4.78 -9.83
CA ALA A 89 -3.96 -4.79 -11.15
C ALA A 89 -3.65 -6.09 -11.89
N PHE A 90 -2.38 -6.53 -11.88
CA PHE A 90 -1.99 -7.83 -12.42
C PHE A 90 -2.73 -8.98 -11.73
N MET A 91 -2.89 -8.95 -10.41
CA MET A 91 -3.68 -9.95 -9.70
C MET A 91 -5.14 -9.98 -10.18
N ALA A 92 -5.76 -8.80 -10.32
CA ALA A 92 -7.14 -8.69 -10.78
C ALA A 92 -7.35 -9.29 -12.18
N THR A 93 -6.43 -9.06 -13.13
CA THR A 93 -6.55 -9.63 -14.49
C THR A 93 -6.46 -11.15 -14.52
N HIS A 94 -5.93 -11.77 -13.47
CA HIS A 94 -5.82 -13.23 -13.31
C HIS A 94 -6.88 -13.80 -12.36
N GLY A 95 -7.97 -13.06 -12.11
CA GLY A 95 -9.08 -13.52 -11.27
C GLY A 95 -8.79 -13.52 -9.76
N MET A 96 -7.59 -13.10 -9.34
CA MET A 96 -7.30 -12.88 -7.92
C MET A 96 -7.93 -11.56 -7.47
N ARG A 97 -9.11 -11.67 -6.84
CA ARG A 97 -9.94 -10.51 -6.45
C ARG A 97 -10.48 -10.64 -5.04
N GLY A 98 -11.03 -9.55 -4.53
CA GLY A 98 -11.82 -9.59 -3.30
C GLY A 98 -11.02 -9.50 -2.00
N PRO A 99 -11.72 -9.61 -0.86
CA PRO A 99 -11.17 -9.29 0.44
C PRO A 99 -9.99 -10.19 0.85
N PHE A 100 -9.94 -11.44 0.40
CA PHE A 100 -8.80 -12.31 0.67
C PHE A 100 -7.53 -11.84 -0.06
N VAL A 101 -7.68 -11.34 -1.29
CA VAL A 101 -6.55 -10.79 -2.05
C VAL A 101 -6.12 -9.44 -1.50
N ASP A 102 -7.07 -8.64 -1.00
CA ASP A 102 -6.75 -7.41 -0.28
C ASP A 102 -5.95 -7.71 1.00
N PHE A 103 -6.29 -8.77 1.76
CA PHE A 103 -5.50 -9.24 2.89
C PHE A 103 -4.06 -9.65 2.51
N ILE A 104 -3.90 -10.40 1.41
CA ILE A 104 -2.57 -10.73 0.88
C ILE A 104 -1.80 -9.45 0.54
N LEU A 105 -2.45 -8.49 -0.11
CA LEU A 105 -1.82 -7.22 -0.48
C LEU A 105 -1.42 -6.38 0.75
N THR A 106 -2.19 -6.43 1.85
CA THR A 106 -1.78 -5.85 3.14
C THR A 106 -0.46 -6.47 3.63
N GLY A 107 -0.36 -7.80 3.62
CA GLY A 107 0.86 -8.51 3.99
C GLY A 107 2.06 -8.17 3.09
N MET A 108 1.83 -8.06 1.77
CA MET A 108 2.86 -7.63 0.81
C MET A 108 3.33 -6.21 1.11
N ARG A 109 2.40 -5.28 1.36
CA ARG A 109 2.74 -3.89 1.70
C ARG A 109 3.60 -3.80 2.95
N LEU A 110 3.18 -4.48 4.03
CA LEU A 110 3.93 -4.53 5.28
C LEU A 110 5.32 -5.16 5.08
N SER A 111 5.41 -6.23 4.29
CA SER A 111 6.67 -6.93 4.04
C SER A 111 7.67 -6.06 3.26
N VAL A 112 7.20 -5.29 2.28
CA VAL A 112 8.04 -4.32 1.54
C VAL A 112 8.50 -3.21 2.47
N ASP A 113 7.59 -2.62 3.25
CA ASP A 113 7.92 -1.56 4.22
C ASP A 113 9.00 -2.06 5.19
N GLN A 114 8.77 -3.20 5.84
CA GLN A 114 9.71 -3.75 6.82
C GLN A 114 11.04 -4.18 6.22
N THR A 115 11.05 -4.74 5.01
CA THR A 115 12.31 -5.11 4.36
C THR A 115 13.17 -3.88 4.10
N LEU A 116 12.60 -2.82 3.51
CA LEU A 116 13.34 -1.62 3.17
C LEU A 116 13.77 -0.84 4.42
N GLU A 117 12.84 -0.67 5.38
CA GLU A 117 13.07 0.08 6.61
C GLU A 117 14.20 -0.54 7.45
N ASN A 118 14.20 -1.87 7.60
CA ASN A 118 15.24 -2.58 8.35
C ASN A 118 16.55 -2.68 7.55
N TRP A 119 16.49 -2.84 6.23
CA TRP A 119 17.69 -2.89 5.37
C TRP A 119 18.55 -1.64 5.50
N VAL A 120 17.93 -0.45 5.56
CA VAL A 120 18.64 0.82 5.71
C VAL A 120 18.76 1.30 7.16
N GLY A 121 18.43 0.43 8.13
CA GLY A 121 18.53 0.71 9.57
C GLY A 121 17.67 1.87 10.06
N SER A 122 16.57 2.16 9.36
CA SER A 122 15.61 3.23 9.71
C SER A 122 14.45 2.72 10.57
N GLY A 123 14.20 1.42 10.57
CA GLY A 123 13.19 0.75 11.38
C GLY A 123 13.78 -0.19 12.43
N ALA A 124 12.87 -0.88 13.11
CA ALA A 124 13.17 -2.02 13.97
C ALA A 124 12.20 -3.15 13.61
N LEU A 125 12.48 -4.37 14.08
CA LEU A 125 11.61 -5.51 13.84
C LEU A 125 10.19 -5.25 14.41
N PRO A 126 9.10 -5.52 13.67
CA PRO A 126 7.74 -5.13 14.09
C PRO A 126 7.32 -5.63 15.47
N TRP A 127 7.78 -6.83 15.86
CA TRP A 127 7.46 -7.44 17.16
C TRP A 127 8.20 -6.79 18.35
N THR A 128 9.09 -5.83 18.11
CA THR A 128 9.70 -5.01 19.18
C THR A 128 8.96 -3.69 19.41
N TRP A 129 8.00 -3.34 18.54
CA TRP A 129 7.24 -2.10 18.63
C TRP A 129 6.13 -2.20 19.67
N PRO A 130 5.65 -1.07 20.22
CA PRO A 130 4.40 -1.04 20.95
C PRO A 130 3.26 -1.66 20.13
N VAL A 131 2.41 -2.48 20.77
CA VAL A 131 1.27 -3.15 20.10
C VAL A 131 0.35 -2.14 19.40
N SER A 132 0.17 -0.96 19.98
CA SER A 132 -0.60 0.13 19.37
C SER A 132 -0.06 0.55 18.01
N GLU A 133 1.26 0.62 17.85
CA GLU A 133 1.89 0.98 16.57
C GLU A 133 1.72 -0.13 15.54
N GLN A 134 1.85 -1.39 15.94
CA GLN A 134 1.59 -2.54 15.07
C GLN A 134 0.14 -2.54 14.55
N VAL A 135 -0.83 -2.30 15.44
CA VAL A 135 -2.25 -2.23 15.07
C VAL A 135 -2.52 -1.08 14.11
N ILE A 136 -1.98 0.10 14.39
CA ILE A 136 -2.11 1.28 13.51
C ILE A 136 -1.52 0.98 12.14
N ASP A 137 -0.35 0.34 12.08
CA ASP A 137 0.31 0.04 10.83
C ASP A 137 -0.49 -0.95 9.98
N ILE A 138 -0.88 -2.08 10.58
CA ILE A 138 -1.72 -3.10 9.92
C ILE A 138 -3.03 -2.49 9.42
N LEU A 139 -3.69 -1.66 10.23
CA LEU A 139 -4.97 -1.05 9.88
C LEU A 139 -4.84 -0.15 8.65
N HIS A 140 -3.87 0.76 8.63
CA HIS A 140 -3.70 1.69 7.51
C HIS A 140 -3.23 0.98 6.23
N LYS A 141 -2.35 -0.03 6.35
CA LYS A 141 -2.00 -0.88 5.20
C LYS A 141 -3.18 -1.72 4.72
N GLY A 142 -4.09 -2.10 5.62
CA GLY A 142 -5.39 -2.68 5.30
C GLY A 142 -6.28 -1.74 4.49
N VAL A 143 -6.41 -0.49 4.93
CA VAL A 143 -7.17 0.56 4.21
C VAL A 143 -6.60 0.80 2.81
N PHE A 144 -5.27 0.94 2.69
CA PHE A 144 -4.59 1.05 1.40
C PHE A 144 -4.93 -0.13 0.48
N ALA A 145 -4.78 -1.35 0.99
CA ALA A 145 -4.96 -2.57 0.19
C ALA A 145 -6.41 -2.75 -0.25
N PHE A 146 -7.37 -2.48 0.64
CA PHE A 146 -8.79 -2.51 0.33
C PHE A 146 -9.16 -1.49 -0.75
N ALA A 147 -8.75 -0.22 -0.59
CA ALA A 147 -9.07 0.83 -1.54
C ALA A 147 -8.46 0.55 -2.92
N THR A 148 -7.18 0.20 -2.96
CA THR A 148 -6.48 -0.18 -4.21
C THR A 148 -7.16 -1.39 -4.87
N GLY A 149 -7.45 -2.42 -4.09
CA GLY A 149 -8.07 -3.65 -4.57
C GLY A 149 -9.49 -3.43 -5.07
N TYR A 150 -10.29 -2.60 -4.40
CA TYR A 150 -11.62 -2.22 -4.82
C TYR A 150 -11.61 -1.51 -6.19
N ILE A 151 -10.70 -0.56 -6.38
CA ILE A 151 -10.55 0.18 -7.65
C ILE A 151 -10.13 -0.77 -8.78
N CYS A 152 -9.07 -1.56 -8.57
CA CYS A 152 -8.63 -2.56 -9.55
C CYS A 152 -9.76 -3.55 -9.89
N ASP A 153 -10.50 -4.01 -8.88
CA ASP A 153 -11.58 -4.97 -9.08
C ASP A 153 -12.72 -4.40 -9.94
N ILE A 154 -12.99 -3.10 -9.85
CA ILE A 154 -14.02 -2.43 -10.63
C ILE A 154 -13.56 -2.11 -12.05
N TRP A 155 -12.32 -1.67 -12.23
CA TRP A 155 -11.82 -1.21 -13.53
C TRP A 155 -11.35 -2.34 -14.45
N LEU A 156 -10.99 -3.49 -13.88
CA LEU A 156 -10.51 -4.65 -14.63
C LEU A 156 -11.58 -5.74 -14.68
N GLN A 157 -12.84 -5.39 -14.93
CA GLN A 157 -13.93 -6.36 -15.01
C GLN A 157 -13.79 -7.31 -16.20
#